data_AF-A0A1G6A370-F1
#
_entry.id   AF-A0A1G6A370-F1
#
_cell.length_a   1.000
_cell.length_b   1.000
_cell.length_c   1.000
_cell.angle_alpha   90.00
_cell.angle_beta   90.00
_cell.angle_gamma   90.00
#
_symmetry.space_group_name_H-M   'P 1'
#
loop_
_entity.id
_entity.type
_entity.pdbx_description
1 polymer ?
#
loop_
_entity_poly.entity_id
_entity_poly.type
_entity_poly.pdbx_seq_one_letter_code
_entity_poly.pdbx_strand_id
1 'polypeptide(L)'
;MNKRTRVKSPVFSGDIFERNLGDFAQRDEMRDIKRQIERFGQLVEGLAEMREKPDPFKTQAQINVEYGKRYEEALSAAKRSVEKSIERLVDAQDKARRNMIVKTKLDRVVPDAQEIRAHLRGMTDKQRREFIAKSIDHGRFEVISAIVNTSLPELAGLTPELVTQYQMAYVEKVAPEYLEEEKAIQTAEQMLGMAFDSFRKQAEEMRDPHLEVEAIKMKEQADAADAAFKQALNADARAE
;
A
#
# COMPACT_ATOMS: atom_id res chain seq x y z
N MET A 1 -13.28 37.61 5.60
CA MET A 1 -12.60 36.38 6.07
C MET A 1 -13.48 35.18 5.72
N ASN A 2 -13.19 34.50 4.61
CA ASN A 2 -13.86 33.25 4.27
C ASN A 2 -13.34 32.16 5.21
N LYS A 3 -14.20 31.65 6.10
CA LYS A 3 -13.96 30.38 6.79
C LYS A 3 -13.94 29.30 5.72
N ARG A 4 -12.77 29.02 5.14
CA ARG A 4 -12.56 27.76 4.41
C ARG A 4 -12.76 26.67 5.44
N THR A 5 -13.95 26.08 5.45
CA THR A 5 -14.24 24.86 6.21
C THR A 5 -13.17 23.85 5.81
N ARG A 6 -12.36 23.41 6.78
CA ARG A 6 -11.39 22.31 6.61
C ARG A 6 -12.19 21.08 6.19
N VAL A 7 -12.37 20.89 4.88
CA VAL A 7 -12.94 19.64 4.37
C VAL A 7 -11.83 18.63 4.53
N LYS A 8 -11.83 17.89 5.65
CA LYS A 8 -10.94 16.75 5.84
C LYS A 8 -11.17 15.82 4.66
N SER A 9 -10.10 15.53 3.91
CA SER A 9 -10.22 14.62 2.77
C SER A 9 -10.79 13.29 3.27
N PRO A 10 -11.89 12.79 2.68
CA PRO A 10 -12.49 11.53 3.10
C PRO A 10 -11.49 10.36 2.99
N VAL A 11 -10.48 10.48 2.13
CA VAL A 11 -9.42 9.49 1.91
C VAL A 11 -8.61 9.20 3.19
N PHE A 12 -8.53 10.15 4.13
CA PHE A 12 -7.84 9.96 5.41
C PHE A 12 -8.75 9.38 6.50
N SER A 13 -10.03 9.14 6.22
CA SER A 13 -10.96 8.59 7.19
C SER A 13 -10.75 7.08 7.35
N GLY A 14 -10.48 6.66 8.58
CA GLY A 14 -10.46 5.26 8.97
C GLY A 14 -11.80 4.55 8.70
N ASP A 15 -12.92 5.27 8.67
CA ASP A 15 -14.24 4.69 8.44
C ASP A 15 -14.39 4.18 6.99
N ILE A 16 -13.79 4.87 6.02
CA ILE A 16 -13.79 4.42 4.62
C ILE A 16 -12.95 3.15 4.50
N PHE A 17 -11.83 3.08 5.22
CA PHE A 17 -10.99 1.88 5.25
C PHE A 17 -11.73 0.68 5.84
N GLU A 18 -12.38 0.86 6.99
CA GLU A 18 -13.18 -0.20 7.62
C GLU A 18 -14.35 -0.64 6.76
N ARG A 19 -15.08 0.30 6.13
CA ARG A 19 -16.20 -0.03 5.25
C ARG A 19 -15.79 -0.85 4.03
N ASN A 20 -14.60 -0.59 3.46
CA ASN A 20 -14.14 -1.31 2.28
C ASN A 20 -13.56 -2.70 2.60
N LEU A 21 -12.97 -2.88 3.78
CA LEU A 21 -12.33 -4.14 4.18
C LEU A 21 -13.19 -5.03 5.08
N GLY A 22 -14.25 -4.50 5.70
CA GLY A 22 -15.11 -5.25 6.61
C GLY A 22 -14.30 -5.86 7.77
N ASP A 23 -14.51 -7.14 8.02
CA ASP A 23 -13.85 -7.86 9.12
C ASP A 23 -12.32 -7.94 8.95
N PHE A 24 -11.80 -7.88 7.72
CA PHE A 24 -10.36 -7.86 7.48
C PHE A 24 -9.67 -6.63 8.06
N ALA A 25 -10.39 -5.51 8.25
CA ALA A 25 -9.85 -4.29 8.83
C ALA A 25 -9.29 -4.49 10.25
N GLN A 26 -9.73 -5.52 10.97
CA GLN A 26 -9.32 -5.81 12.35
C GLN A 26 -8.02 -6.62 12.45
N ARG A 27 -7.48 -7.11 11.32
CA ARG A 27 -6.19 -7.82 11.31
C ARG A 27 -5.03 -6.87 11.63
N ASP A 28 -3.95 -7.40 12.19
CA ASP A 28 -2.83 -6.58 12.69
C ASP A 28 -2.21 -5.74 11.56
N GLU A 29 -1.97 -6.37 10.41
CA GLU A 29 -1.44 -5.73 9.21
C GLU A 29 -2.35 -4.61 8.70
N MET A 30 -3.68 -4.84 8.68
CA MET A 30 -4.65 -3.85 8.21
C MET A 30 -4.81 -2.69 9.18
N ARG A 31 -4.77 -2.96 10.49
CA ARG A 31 -4.79 -1.92 11.52
C ARG A 31 -3.59 -0.99 11.43
N ASP A 32 -2.42 -1.51 11.06
CA ASP A 32 -1.25 -0.67 10.79
C ASP A 32 -1.49 0.24 9.58
N ILE A 33 -1.99 -0.29 8.46
CA ILE A 33 -2.34 0.51 7.28
C ILE A 33 -3.33 1.61 7.63
N LYS A 34 -4.40 1.28 8.36
CA LYS A 34 -5.40 2.25 8.83
C LYS A 34 -4.73 3.40 9.60
N ARG A 35 -3.86 3.06 10.57
CA ARG A 35 -3.13 4.05 11.36
C ARG A 35 -2.23 4.93 10.49
N GLN A 36 -1.60 4.39 9.44
CA GLN A 36 -0.80 5.19 8.51
C GLN A 36 -1.66 6.16 7.70
N ILE A 37 -2.83 5.72 7.21
CA ILE A 37 -3.78 6.58 6.49
C ILE A 37 -4.24 7.75 7.38
N GLU A 38 -4.59 7.46 8.63
CA GLU A 38 -4.97 8.51 9.61
C GLU A 38 -3.81 9.45 9.91
N ARG A 39 -2.59 8.91 10.03
CA ARG A 39 -1.37 9.70 10.24
C ARG A 39 -1.10 10.65 9.08
N PHE A 40 -1.37 10.27 7.84
CA PHE A 40 -1.28 11.19 6.71
C PHE A 40 -2.23 12.38 6.87
N GLY A 41 -3.47 12.14 7.31
CA GLY A 41 -4.40 13.21 7.66
C GLY A 41 -3.85 14.15 8.74
N GLN A 42 -3.25 13.60 9.79
CA GLN A 42 -2.62 14.39 10.87
C GLN A 42 -1.43 15.23 10.36
N LEU A 43 -0.61 14.68 9.44
CA LEU A 43 0.49 15.42 8.83
C LEU A 43 -0.02 16.59 7.98
N VAL A 44 -1.08 16.38 7.19
CA VAL A 44 -1.73 17.48 6.44
C VAL A 44 -2.26 18.54 7.40
N GLU A 45 -2.96 18.14 8.46
CA GLU A 45 -3.51 19.08 9.45
C GLU A 45 -2.42 19.89 10.16
N GLY A 46 -1.31 19.25 10.54
CA GLY A 46 -0.17 19.95 11.16
C GLY A 46 0.47 20.97 10.22
N LEU A 47 0.65 20.63 8.94
CA LEU A 47 1.15 21.56 7.92
C LEU A 47 0.17 22.73 7.69
N ALA A 48 -1.13 22.45 7.61
CA ALA A 48 -2.16 23.48 7.46
C ALA A 48 -2.17 24.44 8.66
N GLU A 49 -2.00 23.93 9.88
CA GLU A 49 -1.96 24.76 11.08
C GLU A 49 -0.79 25.74 11.11
N MET A 50 0.37 25.36 10.59
CA MET A 50 1.51 26.28 10.46
C MET A 50 1.20 27.48 9.56
N ARG A 51 0.35 27.30 8.55
CA ARG A 51 -0.09 28.37 7.63
C ARG A 51 -1.22 29.21 8.22
N GLU A 52 -2.18 28.58 8.88
CA GLU A 52 -3.37 29.25 9.40
C GLU A 52 -3.12 30.00 10.71
N LYS A 53 -2.18 29.52 11.53
CA LYS A 53 -1.83 30.11 12.83
C LYS A 53 -0.33 30.42 12.88
N PRO A 54 0.13 31.39 12.06
CA PRO A 54 1.53 31.77 12.06
C PRO A 54 1.92 32.32 13.44
N ASP A 55 3.13 31.97 13.88
CA ASP A 55 3.72 32.52 15.10
C ASP A 55 3.93 34.04 14.92
N PRO A 56 3.34 34.89 15.78
CA PRO A 56 3.47 36.35 15.65
C PRO A 56 4.90 36.87 15.84
N PHE A 57 5.80 36.05 16.39
CA PHE A 57 7.21 36.41 16.60
C PHE A 57 8.10 36.00 15.42
N LYS A 58 7.56 35.34 14.40
CA LYS A 58 8.32 34.92 13.21
C LYS A 58 7.96 35.77 12.00
N THR A 59 8.97 36.05 11.18
CA THR A 59 8.73 36.69 9.89
C THR A 59 8.11 35.69 8.92
N GLN A 60 7.42 36.19 7.88
CA GLN A 60 6.85 35.33 6.84
C GLN A 60 7.91 34.45 6.17
N ALA A 61 9.12 34.98 5.99
CA ALA A 61 10.27 34.23 5.47
C ALA A 61 10.63 33.05 6.39
N GLN A 62 10.76 33.29 7.71
CA GLN A 62 11.04 32.23 8.68
C GLN A 62 9.95 31.15 8.69
N ILE A 63 8.68 31.56 8.61
CA ILE A 63 7.53 30.63 8.54
C ILE A 63 7.61 29.76 7.28
N ASN A 64 7.93 30.35 6.11
CA ASN A 64 8.05 29.60 4.86
C ASN A 64 9.23 28.61 4.89
N VAL A 65 10.40 29.00 5.41
CA VAL A 65 11.55 28.10 5.59
C VAL A 65 11.19 26.94 6.53
N GLU A 66 10.53 27.24 7.64
CA GLU A 66 10.11 26.21 8.60
C GLU A 66 9.07 25.27 7.97
N TYR A 67 8.11 25.81 7.22
CA TYR A 67 7.13 25.01 6.48
C TYR A 67 7.82 24.05 5.52
N GLY A 68 8.73 24.54 4.67
CA GLY A 68 9.47 23.71 3.72
C GLY A 68 10.24 22.58 4.42
N LYS A 69 10.91 22.89 5.54
CA LYS A 69 11.59 21.86 6.36
C LYS A 69 10.62 20.82 6.92
N ARG A 70 9.50 21.25 7.50
CA ARG A 70 8.47 20.35 8.07
C ARG A 70 7.81 19.50 7.01
N TYR A 71 7.58 20.06 5.83
CA TYR A 71 7.08 19.34 4.66
C TYR A 71 8.03 18.21 4.25
N GLU A 72 9.32 18.49 4.08
CA GLU A 72 10.30 17.47 3.68
C GLU A 72 10.46 16.39 4.76
N GLU A 73 10.47 16.78 6.05
CA GLU A 73 10.45 15.84 7.18
C GLU A 73 9.22 14.93 7.14
N ALA A 74 8.03 15.50 6.95
CA ALA A 74 6.77 14.77 6.87
C ALA A 74 6.73 13.84 5.65
N LEU A 75 7.15 14.31 4.48
CA LEU A 75 7.19 13.52 3.25
C LEU A 75 8.17 12.34 3.38
N SER A 76 9.36 12.59 3.92
CA SER A 76 10.36 11.55 4.15
C SER A 76 9.87 10.49 5.16
N ALA A 77 9.21 10.93 6.24
CA ALA A 77 8.60 10.02 7.20
C ALA A 77 7.45 9.21 6.60
N ALA A 78 6.59 9.85 5.79
CA ALA A 78 5.48 9.20 5.10
C ALA A 78 5.98 8.14 4.11
N LYS A 79 6.98 8.45 3.26
CA LYS A 79 7.60 7.50 2.32
C LYS A 79 8.11 6.25 3.03
N ARG A 80 8.94 6.42 4.06
CA ARG A 80 9.45 5.30 4.87
C ARG A 80 8.34 4.46 5.51
N SER A 81 7.23 5.09 5.87
CA SER A 81 6.10 4.40 6.45
C SER A 81 5.34 3.57 5.42
N VAL A 82 5.13 4.13 4.21
CA VAL A 82 4.52 3.42 3.08
C VAL A 82 5.37 2.22 2.68
N GLU A 83 6.67 2.38 2.51
CA GLU A 83 7.60 1.29 2.15
C GLU A 83 7.48 0.12 3.13
N LYS A 84 7.57 0.39 4.44
CA LYS A 84 7.42 -0.64 5.49
C LYS A 84 6.03 -1.28 5.50
N SER A 85 5.00 -0.51 5.18
CA SER A 85 3.62 -0.99 5.12
C SER A 85 3.42 -1.93 3.93
N ILE A 86 3.99 -1.59 2.78
CA ILE A 86 3.98 -2.43 1.58
C ILE A 86 4.72 -3.74 1.83
N GLU A 87 5.91 -3.70 2.44
CA GLU A 87 6.65 -4.91 2.82
C GLU A 87 5.80 -5.87 3.66
N ARG A 88 5.07 -5.33 4.65
CA ARG A 88 4.15 -6.12 5.48
C ARG A 88 2.95 -6.69 4.72
N LEU A 89 2.40 -5.93 3.77
CA LEU A 89 1.31 -6.41 2.92
C LEU A 89 1.78 -7.53 1.99
N VAL A 90 3.00 -7.44 1.44
CA VAL A 90 3.63 -8.51 0.65
C VAL A 90 3.82 -9.76 1.50
N ASP A 91 4.36 -9.63 2.72
CA ASP A 91 4.50 -10.76 3.65
C ASP A 91 3.16 -11.42 4.00
N ALA A 92 2.12 -10.60 4.21
CA ALA A 92 0.76 -11.07 4.46
C ALA A 92 0.18 -11.80 3.24
N GLN A 93 0.39 -11.27 2.03
CA GLN A 93 -0.05 -11.88 0.78
C GLN A 93 0.63 -13.23 0.54
N ASP A 94 1.94 -13.31 0.76
CA ASP A 94 2.70 -14.56 0.62
C ASP A 94 2.29 -15.60 1.68
N LYS A 95 1.96 -15.14 2.89
CA LYS A 95 1.39 -16.02 3.92
C LYS A 95 0.01 -16.54 3.51
N ALA A 96 -0.89 -15.67 3.01
CA ALA A 96 -2.21 -16.06 2.52
C ALA A 96 -2.10 -17.08 1.38
N ARG A 97 -1.23 -16.83 0.40
CA ARG A 97 -0.95 -17.76 -0.72
C ARG A 97 -0.40 -19.10 -0.27
N ARG A 98 0.56 -19.12 0.66
CA ARG A 98 1.07 -20.38 1.23
C ARG A 98 -0.03 -21.16 1.94
N ASN A 99 -0.84 -20.48 2.76
CA ASN A 99 -1.95 -21.12 3.46
C ASN A 99 -3.01 -21.66 2.49
N MET A 100 -3.30 -20.92 1.41
CA MET A 100 -4.19 -21.34 0.32
C MET A 100 -3.67 -22.61 -0.35
N ILE A 101 -2.37 -22.69 -0.66
CA ILE A 101 -1.74 -23.89 -1.24
C ILE A 101 -1.87 -25.07 -0.28
N VAL A 102 -1.52 -24.89 1.00
CA VAL A 102 -1.61 -25.94 2.02
C VAL A 102 -3.04 -26.44 2.18
N LYS A 103 -4.01 -25.52 2.20
CA LYS A 103 -5.45 -25.82 2.33
C LYS A 103 -5.97 -26.61 1.14
N THR A 104 -5.62 -26.17 -0.07
CA THR A 104 -6.08 -26.78 -1.33
C THR A 104 -5.33 -28.06 -1.68
N LYS A 105 -4.14 -28.27 -1.09
CA LYS A 105 -3.23 -29.41 -1.31
C LYS A 105 -2.74 -29.53 -2.75
N LEU A 106 -2.80 -28.44 -3.52
CA LEU A 106 -2.44 -28.46 -4.94
C LEU A 106 -0.96 -28.71 -5.17
N ASP A 107 -0.10 -28.43 -4.19
CA ASP A 107 1.34 -28.72 -4.19
C ASP A 107 1.70 -30.20 -3.98
N ARG A 108 0.74 -31.04 -3.60
CA ARG A 108 1.01 -32.45 -3.32
C ARG A 108 1.25 -33.24 -4.60
N VAL A 109 2.21 -34.16 -4.55
CA VAL A 109 2.42 -35.16 -5.59
C VAL A 109 1.27 -36.17 -5.54
N VAL A 110 0.58 -36.33 -6.68
CA VAL A 110 -0.47 -37.33 -6.85
C VAL A 110 0.15 -38.57 -7.51
N PRO A 111 0.18 -39.74 -6.84
CA PRO A 111 0.80 -40.95 -7.39
C PRO A 111 0.24 -41.35 -8.76
N ASP A 112 -1.08 -41.30 -8.90
CA ASP A 112 -1.80 -41.74 -10.10
C ASP A 112 -2.09 -40.59 -11.08
N ALA A 113 -1.27 -39.53 -11.07
CA ALA A 113 -1.50 -38.34 -11.89
C ALA A 113 -1.55 -38.64 -13.38
N GLN A 114 -0.73 -39.60 -13.85
CA GLN A 114 -0.68 -39.97 -15.27
C GLN A 114 -1.93 -40.74 -15.69
N GLU A 115 -2.42 -41.63 -14.85
CA GLU A 115 -3.63 -42.44 -15.04
C GLU A 115 -4.86 -41.54 -15.08
N ILE A 116 -4.95 -40.57 -14.16
CA ILE A 116 -6.01 -39.56 -14.16
C ILE A 116 -5.99 -38.77 -15.47
N ARG A 117 -4.83 -38.27 -15.91
CA ARG A 117 -4.70 -37.52 -17.16
C ARG A 117 -5.05 -38.38 -18.39
N ALA A 118 -4.62 -39.64 -18.43
CA ALA A 118 -4.94 -40.57 -19.50
C ALA A 118 -6.46 -40.83 -19.57
N HIS A 119 -7.11 -40.99 -18.42
CA HIS A 119 -8.57 -41.14 -18.33
C HIS A 119 -9.29 -39.90 -18.86
N LEU A 120 -8.87 -38.70 -18.46
CA LEU A 120 -9.43 -37.43 -18.94
C LEU A 120 -9.27 -37.24 -20.45
N ARG A 121 -8.13 -37.66 -21.02
CA ARG A 121 -7.87 -37.59 -22.46
C ARG A 121 -8.81 -38.49 -23.28
N GLY A 122 -9.20 -39.64 -22.73
CA GLY A 122 -10.15 -40.56 -23.36
C GLY A 122 -11.60 -40.08 -23.35
N MET A 123 -11.93 -39.04 -22.57
CA MET A 123 -13.27 -38.47 -22.52
C MET A 123 -13.52 -37.50 -23.67
N THR A 124 -14.79 -37.38 -24.09
CA THR A 124 -15.24 -36.23 -24.88
C THR A 124 -15.12 -34.93 -24.07
N ASP A 125 -15.02 -33.78 -24.73
CA ASP A 125 -14.90 -32.49 -24.04
C ASP A 125 -16.07 -32.23 -23.06
N LYS A 126 -17.29 -32.66 -23.42
CA LYS A 126 -18.46 -32.55 -22.53
C LYS A 126 -18.27 -33.38 -21.25
N GLN A 127 -17.93 -34.67 -21.40
CA GLN A 127 -17.71 -35.57 -20.26
C GLN A 127 -16.55 -35.09 -19.38
N ARG A 128 -15.46 -34.62 -20.00
CA ARG A 128 -14.28 -34.09 -19.31
C ARG A 128 -14.65 -32.88 -18.45
N ARG A 129 -15.37 -31.91 -19.02
CA ARG A 129 -15.85 -30.73 -18.28
C ARG A 129 -16.77 -31.10 -17.11
N GLU A 130 -17.74 -31.99 -17.33
CA GLU A 130 -18.65 -32.45 -16.28
C GLU A 130 -17.91 -33.21 -15.17
N PHE A 131 -16.93 -34.03 -15.52
CA PHE A 131 -16.12 -34.77 -14.56
C PHE A 131 -15.25 -33.84 -13.69
N ILE A 132 -14.61 -32.85 -14.30
CA ILE A 132 -13.79 -31.86 -13.58
C ILE A 132 -14.68 -30.99 -12.69
N ALA A 133 -15.82 -30.51 -13.19
CA ALA A 133 -16.77 -29.73 -12.39
C ALA A 133 -17.24 -30.51 -11.15
N LYS A 134 -17.65 -31.77 -11.31
CA LYS A 134 -17.99 -32.65 -10.18
C LYS A 134 -16.80 -32.86 -9.23
N SER A 135 -15.58 -32.90 -9.74
CA SER A 135 -14.39 -33.06 -8.90
C SER A 135 -14.13 -31.81 -8.06
N ILE A 136 -14.36 -30.62 -8.63
CA ILE A 136 -14.34 -29.34 -7.90
C ILE A 136 -15.43 -29.33 -6.83
N ASP A 137 -16.67 -29.66 -7.18
CA ASP A 137 -17.80 -29.65 -6.24
C ASP A 137 -17.57 -30.54 -5.02
N HIS A 138 -16.92 -31.70 -5.23
CA HIS A 138 -16.57 -32.66 -4.18
C HIS A 138 -15.23 -32.37 -3.48
N GLY A 139 -14.48 -31.33 -3.87
CA GLY A 139 -13.19 -31.02 -3.25
C GLY A 139 -12.09 -32.07 -3.51
N ARG A 140 -12.11 -32.74 -4.68
CA ARG A 140 -11.15 -33.79 -5.04
C ARG A 140 -9.84 -33.21 -5.55
N PHE A 141 -8.93 -32.89 -4.63
CA PHE A 141 -7.65 -32.28 -4.96
C PHE A 141 -6.79 -33.14 -5.90
N GLU A 142 -6.90 -34.47 -5.85
CA GLU A 142 -6.08 -35.39 -6.66
C GLU A 142 -6.32 -35.18 -8.16
N VAL A 143 -7.58 -34.98 -8.55
CA VAL A 143 -7.96 -34.71 -9.95
C VAL A 143 -7.44 -33.34 -10.39
N ILE A 144 -7.65 -32.31 -9.55
CA ILE A 144 -7.26 -30.95 -9.90
C ILE A 144 -5.74 -30.79 -9.92
N SER A 145 -5.03 -31.33 -8.93
CA SER A 145 -3.58 -31.33 -8.88
C SER A 145 -2.96 -32.09 -10.05
N ALA A 146 -3.53 -33.23 -10.47
CA ALA A 146 -3.07 -33.94 -11.67
C ALA A 146 -3.17 -33.10 -12.96
N ILE A 147 -4.14 -32.18 -13.02
CA ILE A 147 -4.33 -31.26 -14.15
C ILE A 147 -3.43 -30.01 -14.01
N VAL A 148 -3.31 -29.43 -12.82
CA VAL A 148 -2.59 -28.17 -12.58
C VAL A 148 -1.08 -28.36 -12.61
N ASN A 149 -0.56 -29.48 -12.09
CA ASN A 149 0.88 -29.72 -12.00
C ASN A 149 1.48 -30.38 -13.25
N THR A 150 0.74 -30.44 -14.37
CA THR A 150 1.30 -30.91 -15.65
C THR A 150 2.05 -29.78 -16.34
N SER A 151 3.23 -30.05 -16.88
CA SER A 151 3.95 -29.08 -17.73
C SER A 151 3.30 -28.89 -19.10
N LEU A 152 2.44 -29.83 -19.51
CA LEU A 152 1.74 -29.83 -20.80
C LEU A 152 0.24 -30.12 -20.58
N PRO A 153 -0.62 -29.08 -20.48
CA PRO A 153 -2.07 -29.22 -20.31
C PRO A 153 -2.75 -30.11 -21.35
N GLU A 154 -2.21 -30.16 -22.56
CA GLU A 154 -2.70 -30.95 -23.69
C GLU A 154 -2.66 -32.46 -23.39
N LEU A 155 -1.79 -32.90 -22.47
CA LEU A 155 -1.76 -34.30 -22.01
C LEU A 155 -3.04 -34.70 -21.25
N ALA A 156 -3.79 -33.74 -20.70
CA ALA A 156 -5.11 -33.94 -20.13
C ALA A 156 -6.24 -33.58 -21.12
N GLY A 157 -5.90 -33.17 -22.35
CA GLY A 157 -6.85 -32.62 -23.32
C GLY A 157 -7.37 -31.23 -22.94
N LEU A 158 -6.56 -30.40 -22.28
CA LEU A 158 -6.95 -29.07 -21.82
C LEU A 158 -6.02 -28.01 -22.40
N THR A 159 -6.51 -26.78 -22.50
CA THR A 159 -5.66 -25.61 -22.79
C THR A 159 -5.12 -25.02 -21.48
N PRO A 160 -4.01 -24.27 -21.51
CA PRO A 160 -3.48 -23.58 -20.33
C PRO A 160 -4.50 -22.66 -19.63
N GLU A 161 -5.37 -22.02 -20.40
CA GLU A 161 -6.41 -21.12 -19.89
C GLU A 161 -7.46 -21.91 -19.09
N LEU A 162 -7.88 -23.08 -19.60
CA LEU A 162 -8.83 -23.95 -18.88
C LEU A 162 -8.23 -24.49 -17.58
N VAL A 163 -6.94 -24.83 -17.57
CA VAL A 163 -6.25 -25.27 -16.34
C VAL A 163 -6.29 -24.17 -15.29
N THR A 164 -5.97 -22.93 -15.66
CA THR A 164 -6.05 -21.77 -14.76
C THR A 164 -7.48 -21.57 -14.25
N GLN A 165 -8.48 -21.66 -15.12
CA GLN A 165 -9.89 -21.54 -14.73
C GLN A 165 -10.32 -22.61 -13.71
N TYR A 166 -9.94 -23.88 -13.93
CA TYR A 166 -10.25 -24.96 -12.99
C TYR A 166 -9.51 -24.82 -11.67
N GLN A 167 -8.26 -24.37 -11.70
CA GLN A 167 -7.52 -24.06 -10.49
C GLN A 167 -8.24 -22.99 -9.66
N MET A 168 -8.65 -21.88 -10.30
CA MET A 168 -9.37 -20.80 -9.61
C MET A 168 -10.73 -21.26 -9.09
N ALA A 169 -11.53 -21.96 -9.88
CA ALA A 169 -12.80 -22.51 -9.42
C ALA A 169 -12.64 -23.48 -8.24
N TYR A 170 -11.56 -24.27 -8.23
CA TYR A 170 -11.24 -25.15 -7.12
C TYR A 170 -10.82 -24.38 -5.86
N VAL A 171 -9.98 -23.35 -6.00
CA VAL A 171 -9.58 -22.48 -4.89
C VAL A 171 -10.79 -21.76 -4.31
N GLU A 172 -11.66 -21.17 -5.15
CA GLU A 172 -12.91 -20.53 -4.72
C GLU A 172 -13.82 -21.48 -3.93
N LYS A 173 -13.82 -22.77 -4.27
CA LYS A 173 -14.63 -23.77 -3.57
C LYS A 173 -14.04 -24.20 -2.22
N VAL A 174 -12.72 -24.41 -2.17
CA VAL A 174 -12.05 -25.08 -1.03
C VAL A 174 -11.40 -24.11 -0.05
N ALA A 175 -11.05 -22.92 -0.54
CA ALA A 175 -10.25 -21.91 0.14
C ALA A 175 -10.72 -20.46 -0.17
N PRO A 176 -12.04 -20.16 -0.22
CA PRO A 176 -12.54 -18.83 -0.56
C PRO A 176 -12.01 -17.75 0.38
N GLU A 177 -11.81 -18.07 1.65
CA GLU A 177 -11.34 -17.14 2.67
C GLU A 177 -9.98 -16.50 2.33
N TYR A 178 -9.11 -17.22 1.62
CA TYR A 178 -7.79 -16.72 1.22
C TYR A 178 -7.85 -15.85 -0.04
N LEU A 179 -8.85 -16.05 -0.91
CA LEU A 179 -9.09 -15.15 -2.04
C LEU A 179 -9.67 -13.82 -1.57
N GLU A 180 -10.60 -13.88 -0.61
CA GLU A 180 -11.14 -12.68 0.05
C GLU A 180 -10.03 -11.92 0.78
N GLU A 181 -9.13 -12.63 1.46
CA GLU A 181 -7.95 -12.06 2.10
C GLU A 181 -7.01 -11.38 1.10
N GLU A 182 -6.67 -12.02 -0.01
CA GLU A 182 -5.82 -11.43 -1.05
C GLU A 182 -6.45 -10.17 -1.64
N LYS A 183 -7.77 -10.19 -1.89
CA LYS A 183 -8.51 -9.02 -2.36
C LYS A 183 -8.52 -7.89 -1.32
N ALA A 184 -8.67 -8.21 -0.04
CA ALA A 184 -8.59 -7.24 1.04
C ALA A 184 -7.20 -6.60 1.14
N ILE A 185 -6.12 -7.39 0.99
CA ILE A 185 -4.73 -6.89 0.95
C ILE A 185 -4.53 -5.93 -0.22
N GLN A 186 -4.94 -6.30 -1.43
CA GLN A 186 -4.85 -5.44 -2.61
C GLN A 186 -5.64 -4.14 -2.43
N THR A 187 -6.83 -4.23 -1.82
CA THR A 187 -7.65 -3.04 -1.54
C THR A 187 -6.97 -2.13 -0.52
N ALA A 188 -6.38 -2.69 0.54
CA ALA A 188 -5.63 -1.93 1.54
C ALA A 188 -4.41 -1.22 0.93
N GLU A 189 -3.67 -1.89 0.04
CA GLU A 189 -2.54 -1.32 -0.70
C GLU A 189 -2.98 -0.12 -1.56
N GLN A 190 -4.05 -0.28 -2.34
CA GLN A 190 -4.60 0.80 -3.17
C GLN A 190 -5.03 1.99 -2.33
N MET A 191 -5.69 1.75 -1.20
CA MET A 191 -6.12 2.81 -0.28
C MET A 191 -4.93 3.54 0.36
N LEU A 192 -3.88 2.81 0.76
CA LEU A 192 -2.65 3.40 1.26
C LEU A 192 -1.99 4.30 0.21
N GLY A 193 -1.90 3.83 -1.04
CA GLY A 193 -1.36 4.61 -2.16
C GLY A 193 -2.16 5.89 -2.42
N MET A 194 -3.48 5.78 -2.51
CA MET A 194 -4.37 6.94 -2.70
C MET A 194 -4.25 7.95 -1.54
N ALA A 195 -4.13 7.47 -0.30
CA ALA A 195 -3.95 8.34 0.85
C ALA A 195 -2.59 9.04 0.82
N PHE A 196 -1.52 8.33 0.50
CA PHE A 196 -0.18 8.92 0.36
C PHE A 196 -0.13 9.99 -0.74
N ASP A 197 -0.69 9.70 -1.92
CA ASP A 197 -0.78 10.68 -3.02
C ASP A 197 -1.63 11.90 -2.66
N SER A 198 -2.75 11.66 -1.95
CA SER A 198 -3.61 12.75 -1.45
C SER A 198 -2.87 13.63 -0.44
N PHE A 199 -2.07 13.03 0.44
CA PHE A 199 -1.22 13.77 1.38
C PHE A 199 -0.17 14.58 0.63
N ARG A 200 0.58 13.97 -0.29
CA ARG A 200 1.61 14.64 -1.08
C ARG A 200 1.03 15.85 -1.81
N LYS A 201 -0.08 15.65 -2.52
CA LYS A 201 -0.76 16.71 -3.28
C LYS A 201 -1.23 17.85 -2.38
N GLN A 202 -1.94 17.56 -1.29
CA GLN A 202 -2.43 18.60 -0.38
C GLN A 202 -1.28 19.35 0.29
N ALA A 203 -0.24 18.64 0.72
CA ALA A 203 0.94 19.23 1.35
C ALA A 203 1.74 20.11 0.38
N GLU A 204 1.82 19.73 -0.90
CA GLU A 204 2.43 20.49 -1.99
C GLU A 204 1.61 21.72 -2.38
N GLU A 205 0.28 21.63 -2.45
CA GLU A 205 -0.60 22.77 -2.72
C GLU A 205 -0.52 23.88 -1.64
N MET A 206 -0.07 23.53 -0.44
CA MET A 206 0.18 24.47 0.67
C MET A 206 1.59 25.08 0.64
N ARG A 207 2.47 24.62 -0.26
CA ARG A 207 3.81 25.20 -0.46
C ARG A 207 3.74 26.50 -1.24
N ASP A 208 4.73 27.35 -1.00
CA ASP A 208 5.04 28.46 -1.90
C ASP A 208 6.53 28.38 -2.24
N PRO A 209 6.90 27.58 -3.28
CA PRO A 209 8.30 27.30 -3.57
C PRO A 209 9.13 28.54 -3.85
N HIS A 210 8.51 29.57 -4.44
CA HIS A 210 9.19 30.82 -4.73
C HIS A 210 9.56 31.56 -3.44
N LEU A 211 8.59 31.75 -2.55
CA LEU A 211 8.84 32.39 -1.26
C LEU A 211 9.71 31.54 -0.34
N GLU A 212 9.70 30.21 -0.45
CA GLU A 212 10.60 29.32 0.27
C GLU A 212 12.06 29.54 -0.15
N VAL A 213 12.34 29.58 -1.46
CA VAL A 213 13.70 29.80 -1.99
C VAL A 213 14.21 31.20 -1.63
N GLU A 214 13.37 32.23 -1.76
CA GLU A 214 13.73 33.58 -1.36
C GLU A 214 14.02 33.69 0.13
N ALA A 215 13.19 33.06 0.96
CA ALA A 215 13.36 33.07 2.39
C ALA A 215 14.64 32.33 2.85
N ILE A 216 15.03 31.25 2.17
CA ILE A 216 16.32 30.58 2.40
C ILE A 216 17.47 31.55 2.11
N LYS A 217 17.46 32.24 0.96
CA LYS A 217 18.50 33.21 0.61
C LYS A 217 18.57 34.37 1.60
N MET A 218 17.43 34.92 2.00
CA MET A 218 17.37 36.00 2.99
C MET A 218 17.93 35.54 4.35
N LYS A 219 17.62 34.31 4.76
CA LYS A 219 18.17 33.74 6.00
C LYS A 219 19.68 33.56 5.91
N GLU A 220 20.19 33.01 4.82
CA GLU A 220 21.64 32.85 4.61
C GLU A 220 22.38 34.20 4.63
N GLN A 221 21.80 35.23 4.02
CA GLN A 221 22.34 36.59 4.06
C GLN A 221 22.33 37.17 5.48
N ALA A 222 21.24 36.98 6.24
CA ALA A 222 21.14 37.44 7.62
C ALA A 222 22.15 36.72 8.53
N ASP A 223 22.26 35.40 8.42
CA ASP A 223 23.21 34.58 9.18
C ASP A 223 24.67 34.98 8.86
N ALA A 224 24.98 35.27 7.59
CA ALA A 224 26.30 35.77 7.17
C ALA A 224 26.60 37.17 7.72
N ALA A 225 25.62 38.08 7.72
CA ALA A 225 25.77 39.42 8.28
C ALA A 225 25.99 39.41 9.80
N ASP A 226 25.23 38.58 10.53
CA ASP A 226 25.41 38.40 11.98
C ASP A 226 26.78 37.80 12.33
N ALA A 227 27.24 36.81 11.54
CA ALA A 227 28.57 36.24 11.70
C ALA A 227 29.67 37.29 11.46
N ALA A 228 29.55 38.12 10.41
CA ALA A 228 30.50 39.20 10.13
C ALA A 228 30.51 40.26 11.25
N PHE A 229 29.33 40.63 11.77
CA PHE A 229 29.21 41.58 12.88
C PHE A 229 29.87 41.05 14.17
N LYS A 230 29.63 39.78 14.53
CA LYS A 230 30.29 39.13 15.66
C LYS A 230 31.81 39.04 15.49
N GLN A 231 32.29 38.84 14.27
CA GLN A 231 33.73 38.85 13.99
C GLN A 231 34.34 40.25 14.20
N ALA A 232 33.66 41.30 13.73
CA ALA A 232 34.11 42.68 13.92
C ALA A 232 34.18 43.05 15.42
N LEU A 233 33.14 42.74 16.20
CA LEU A 233 33.14 42.98 17.65
C LEU A 233 34.29 42.28 18.39
N ASN A 234 34.62 41.05 17.99
CA ASN A 234 35.71 40.29 18.60
C ASN A 234 37.10 40.75 18.13
N ALA A 235 37.20 41.37 16.95
CA ALA A 235 38.45 41.93 16.45
C ALA A 235 38.80 43.23 17.17
N ASP A 236 37.82 44.11 17.40
CA ASP A 236 37.99 45.35 18.15
C ASP A 236 38.37 45.07 19.61
N ALA A 237 37.74 44.07 20.25
CA ALA A 237 38.07 43.66 21.62
C ALA A 237 39.47 43.04 21.81
N ARG A 238 40.21 42.77 20.72
CA ARG A 238 41.60 42.27 20.77
C ARG A 238 42.64 43.35 20.41
N ALA A 239 42.19 44.51 19.95
CA ALA A 239 43.04 45.65 19.62
C ALA A 239 43.28 46.59 20.82
N GLU A 240 42.51 46.41 21.90
CA GLU A 240 42.73 47.00 23.24
C GLU A 240 43.61 46.09 24.12
#